data_AF-A0A8T1C5D2-F1
#
_entry.id   AF-A0A8T1C5D2-F1
#
_cell.length_a   1.000
_cell.length_b   1.000
_cell.length_c   1.000
_cell.angle_alpha   90.00
_cell.angle_beta   90.00
_cell.angle_gamma   90.00
#
_symmetry.space_group_name_H-M   'P 1'
#
loop_
_entity.id
_entity.type
_entity.pdbx_description
1 polymer ?
#
loop_
_entity_poly.entity_id
_entity_poly.type
_entity_poly.pdbx_seq_one_letter_code
_entity_poly.pdbx_strand_id
1 'polypeptide(L)'
;MLARYVKIRDAIKMVAAVEDLLPRPSIHRQVVQLVNKLEALDSVCVKFQSEERTLADVRLLFDAVMAKYPATSHNLSASARIVHSPVFESAIVKLLSDRALTAEEEKSVDRFAVTDSTSNEAPRRVNFATETLRQAKRPRHSSGIKYIDILRMIPPTSNRCERLFSQCKFMLSPLRSSLLPANFEMLVSLRANRELWNFTTLLCYDDTDAQVAE
;
A
#
# COMPACT_ATOMS: atom_id res chain seq x y z
N MET A 1 0.92 -18.35 20.82
CA MET A 1 0.74 -19.57 21.66
C MET A 1 1.77 -20.66 21.36
N LEU A 2 1.92 -21.12 20.11
CA LEU A 2 2.86 -22.19 19.76
C LEU A 2 4.33 -21.85 20.05
N ALA A 3 4.80 -20.64 19.72
CA ALA A 3 6.15 -20.19 20.07
C ALA A 3 6.40 -20.23 21.60
N ARG A 4 5.40 -19.83 22.39
CA ARG A 4 5.45 -19.94 23.86
C ARG A 4 5.55 -21.40 24.30
N TYR A 5 4.73 -22.29 23.74
CA TYR A 5 4.81 -23.73 24.00
C TYR A 5 6.21 -24.28 23.73
N VAL A 6 6.80 -24.00 22.56
CA VAL A 6 8.15 -24.47 22.21
C VAL A 6 9.18 -23.97 23.23
N LYS A 7 9.10 -22.70 23.64
CA LYS A 7 10.02 -22.10 24.63
C LYS A 7 9.95 -22.72 26.01
N ILE A 8 8.76 -23.12 26.47
CA ILE A 8 8.56 -23.64 27.84
C ILE A 8 8.55 -25.17 27.91
N ARG A 9 8.63 -25.86 26.77
CA ARG A 9 8.45 -27.32 26.66
C ARG A 9 9.39 -28.11 27.58
N ASP A 10 10.66 -27.73 27.65
CA ASP A 10 11.62 -28.45 28.49
C ASP A 10 11.37 -28.21 29.98
N ALA A 11 10.84 -27.05 30.36
CA ALA A 11 10.40 -26.78 31.72
C ALA A 11 9.14 -27.59 32.10
N ILE A 12 8.17 -27.71 31.18
CA ILE A 12 6.96 -28.54 31.39
C ILE A 12 7.35 -30.01 31.61
N LYS A 13 8.36 -30.51 30.88
CA LYS A 13 8.85 -31.89 31.03
C LYS A 13 9.36 -32.20 32.43
N MET A 14 9.85 -31.20 33.18
CA MET A 14 10.32 -31.38 34.55
C MET A 14 9.19 -31.42 35.59
N VAL A 15 7.95 -31.13 35.19
CA VAL A 15 6.80 -31.06 36.09
C VAL A 15 5.96 -32.32 35.92
N ALA A 16 6.16 -33.29 36.83
CA ALA A 16 5.50 -34.61 36.78
C ALA A 16 3.96 -34.54 36.63
N ALA A 17 3.32 -33.53 37.22
CA ALA A 17 1.86 -33.36 37.15
C ALA A 17 1.32 -33.06 35.74
N VAL A 18 2.16 -32.60 34.81
CA VAL A 18 1.74 -32.20 33.45
C VAL A 18 2.61 -32.82 32.34
N GLU A 19 3.60 -33.65 32.68
CA GLU A 19 4.47 -34.32 31.70
C GLU A 19 3.66 -35.19 30.73
N ASP A 20 2.66 -35.92 31.25
CA ASP A 20 1.78 -36.80 30.45
C ASP A 20 0.91 -36.06 29.43
N LEU A 21 0.76 -34.73 29.57
CA LEU A 21 0.02 -33.89 28.63
C LEU A 21 0.88 -33.44 27.44
N LEU A 22 2.18 -33.72 27.45
CA LEU A 22 3.07 -33.30 26.38
C LEU A 22 2.78 -34.06 25.07
N PRO A 23 2.73 -33.36 23.93
CA PRO A 23 2.66 -34.01 22.63
C PRO A 23 3.83 -34.98 22.42
N ARG A 24 3.55 -36.09 21.74
CA ARG A 24 4.57 -37.06 21.32
C ARG A 24 5.72 -36.35 20.57
N PRO A 25 6.96 -36.86 20.63
CA PRO A 25 8.10 -36.24 19.97
C PRO A 25 7.90 -35.96 18.46
N SER A 26 7.16 -36.81 17.76
CA SER A 26 6.80 -36.60 16.34
C SER A 26 5.92 -35.35 16.14
N ILE A 27 4.88 -35.19 16.96
CA ILE A 27 4.00 -34.02 16.92
C ILE A 27 4.76 -32.77 17.34
N HIS A 28 5.62 -32.86 18.35
CA HIS A 28 6.48 -31.74 18.75
C HIS A 28 7.35 -31.24 17.57
N ARG A 29 7.96 -32.15 16.79
CA ARG A 29 8.73 -31.78 15.58
C ARG A 29 7.85 -31.07 14.55
N GLN A 30 6.62 -31.52 14.35
CA GLN A 30 5.66 -30.84 13.45
C GLN A 30 5.30 -29.44 13.96
N VAL A 31 5.11 -29.27 15.27
CA VAL A 31 4.85 -27.96 15.89
C VAL A 31 6.03 -27.01 15.67
N VAL A 32 7.27 -27.47 15.85
CA VAL A 32 8.46 -26.64 15.60
C VAL A 32 8.54 -26.23 14.13
N GLN A 33 8.30 -27.16 13.19
CA GLN A 33 8.24 -26.83 11.76
C GLN A 33 7.15 -25.81 11.44
N LEU A 34 5.98 -25.92 12.08
CA LEU A 34 4.88 -24.97 11.92
C LEU A 34 5.26 -23.58 12.46
N VAL A 35 5.89 -23.50 13.63
CA VAL A 35 6.37 -22.23 14.20
C VAL A 35 7.31 -21.53 13.21
N ASN A 36 8.28 -22.24 12.63
CA ASN A 36 9.20 -21.65 11.65
C ASN A 36 8.47 -21.14 10.38
N LYS A 37 7.41 -21.85 9.93
CA LYS A 37 6.59 -21.38 8.81
C LYS A 37 5.80 -20.12 9.17
N LEU A 38 5.24 -20.08 10.38
CA LEU A 38 4.49 -18.93 10.88
C LEU A 38 5.40 -17.71 11.07
N GLU A 39 6.62 -17.89 11.57
CA GLU A 39 7.61 -16.80 11.68
C GLU A 39 7.98 -16.20 10.32
N ALA A 40 8.14 -17.05 9.29
CA ALA A 40 8.38 -16.57 7.94
C ALA A 40 7.19 -15.76 7.40
N LEU A 41 5.95 -16.21 7.61
CA LEU A 41 4.74 -15.48 7.20
C LEU A 41 4.56 -14.19 8.02
N ASP A 42 4.83 -14.23 9.32
CA ASP A 42 4.78 -13.07 10.20
C ASP A 42 5.75 -11.98 9.75
N SER A 43 6.95 -12.35 9.31
CA SER A 43 7.91 -11.39 8.75
C SER A 43 7.35 -10.64 7.53
N VAL A 44 6.56 -11.32 6.69
CA VAL A 44 5.89 -10.70 5.53
C VAL A 44 4.76 -9.78 6.00
N CYS A 45 3.93 -10.23 6.95
CA CYS A 45 2.87 -9.41 7.54
C CYS A 45 3.42 -8.13 8.19
N VAL A 46 4.53 -8.22 8.93
CA VAL A 46 5.21 -7.07 9.52
C VAL A 46 5.71 -6.12 8.43
N LYS A 47 6.24 -6.63 7.31
CA LYS A 47 6.64 -5.78 6.19
C LYS A 47 5.45 -5.06 5.55
N PHE A 48 4.29 -5.72 5.43
CA PHE A 48 3.06 -5.07 4.94
C PHE A 48 2.55 -3.94 5.83
N GLN A 49 2.90 -3.95 7.13
CA GLN A 49 2.49 -2.90 8.06
C GLN A 49 3.34 -1.62 7.97
N SER A 50 4.44 -1.64 7.22
CA SER A 50 5.25 -0.43 7.02
C SER A 50 4.57 0.60 6.12
N GLU A 51 4.78 1.87 6.42
CA GLU A 51 3.99 2.98 5.84
C GLU A 51 4.33 3.28 4.38
N GLU A 52 5.55 2.96 3.94
CA GLU A 52 6.10 3.28 2.61
C GLU A 52 6.05 2.09 1.64
N ARG A 53 5.05 1.21 1.73
CA ARG A 53 4.95 0.07 0.83
C ARG A 53 4.19 0.42 -0.43
N THR A 54 4.74 0.02 -1.56
CA THR A 54 4.11 0.13 -2.87
C THR A 54 3.36 -1.15 -3.24
N LEU A 55 2.44 -1.09 -4.20
CA LEU A 55 1.75 -2.28 -4.70
C LEU A 55 2.71 -3.28 -5.35
N ALA A 56 3.79 -2.81 -5.95
CA ALA A 56 4.84 -3.66 -6.51
C ALA A 56 5.56 -4.48 -5.43
N ASP A 57 5.93 -3.86 -4.31
CA ASP A 57 6.54 -4.56 -3.17
C ASP A 57 5.64 -5.65 -2.62
N VAL A 58 4.34 -5.35 -2.47
CA VAL A 58 3.36 -6.31 -1.96
C VAL A 58 3.22 -7.49 -2.91
N ARG A 59 3.19 -7.24 -4.23
CA ARG A 59 3.10 -8.31 -5.23
C ARG A 59 4.35 -9.20 -5.19
N LEU A 60 5.55 -8.64 -5.07
CA LEU A 60 6.79 -9.40 -4.92
C LEU A 60 6.77 -10.32 -3.69
N LEU A 61 6.28 -9.81 -2.57
CA LEU A 61 6.16 -10.60 -1.34
C LEU A 61 5.11 -11.72 -1.49
N PHE A 62 3.99 -11.46 -2.15
CA PHE A 62 3.00 -12.50 -2.46
C PHE A 62 3.55 -13.58 -3.38
N ASP A 63 4.29 -13.21 -4.43
CA ASP A 63 4.92 -14.17 -5.33
C ASP A 63 5.93 -15.06 -4.58
N ALA A 64 6.73 -14.48 -3.68
CA ALA A 64 7.64 -15.23 -2.82
C ALA A 64 6.91 -16.19 -1.86
N VAL A 65 5.78 -15.74 -1.27
CA VAL A 65 4.94 -16.58 -0.41
C VAL A 65 4.32 -17.73 -1.20
N MET A 66 3.82 -17.48 -2.42
CA MET A 66 3.26 -18.53 -3.28
C MET A 66 4.32 -19.54 -3.70
N ALA A 67 5.55 -19.11 -4.00
CA ALA A 67 6.65 -20.00 -4.33
C ALA A 67 7.00 -20.93 -3.16
N LYS A 68 6.98 -20.41 -1.92
CA LYS A 68 7.28 -21.19 -0.70
C LYS A 68 6.11 -22.01 -0.21
N TYR A 69 4.88 -21.54 -0.41
CA TYR A 69 3.63 -22.15 0.05
C TYR A 69 2.59 -22.17 -1.08
N PRO A 70 2.68 -23.11 -2.04
CA PRO A 70 1.79 -23.13 -3.21
C PRO A 70 0.30 -23.16 -2.89
N ALA A 71 -0.08 -23.69 -1.73
CA ALA A 71 -1.45 -23.72 -1.23
C ALA A 71 -2.09 -22.31 -1.10
N THR A 72 -1.31 -21.24 -0.94
CA THR A 72 -1.83 -19.87 -0.81
C THR A 72 -2.17 -19.20 -2.15
N SER A 73 -1.81 -19.83 -3.27
CA SER A 73 -1.97 -19.25 -4.62
C SER A 73 -3.40 -18.84 -4.94
N HIS A 74 -4.39 -19.62 -4.48
CA HIS A 74 -5.81 -19.33 -4.70
C HIS A 74 -6.27 -17.96 -4.17
N ASN A 75 -5.60 -17.41 -3.15
CA ASN A 75 -5.92 -16.10 -2.56
C ASN A 75 -4.92 -15.00 -2.93
N LEU A 76 -3.66 -15.34 -3.22
CA LEU A 76 -2.57 -14.37 -3.39
C LEU A 76 -2.23 -14.08 -4.86
N SER A 77 -2.70 -14.91 -5.79
CA SER A 77 -2.48 -14.72 -7.22
C SER A 77 -3.04 -13.38 -7.72
N ALA A 78 -2.40 -12.79 -8.72
CA ALA A 78 -2.89 -11.59 -9.41
C ALA A 78 -4.27 -11.79 -10.06
N SER A 79 -4.64 -13.04 -10.34
CA SER A 79 -5.94 -13.42 -10.89
C SER A 79 -6.83 -14.13 -9.86
N ALA A 80 -6.51 -14.01 -8.55
CA ALA A 80 -7.35 -14.57 -7.51
C ALA A 80 -8.75 -13.93 -7.52
N ARG A 81 -9.79 -14.70 -7.17
CA ARG A 81 -11.19 -14.24 -7.18
C ARG A 81 -11.44 -13.00 -6.30
N ILE A 82 -10.60 -12.77 -5.31
CA ILE A 82 -10.67 -11.63 -4.38
C ILE A 82 -10.24 -10.32 -5.07
N VAL A 83 -9.45 -10.39 -6.14
CA VAL A 83 -8.96 -9.23 -6.88
C VAL A 83 -10.10 -8.61 -7.69
N HIS A 84 -10.44 -7.36 -7.40
CA HIS A 84 -11.56 -6.68 -8.05
C HIS A 84 -11.27 -6.26 -9.49
N SER A 85 -10.07 -5.73 -9.75
CA SER A 85 -9.66 -5.28 -11.09
C SER A 85 -8.25 -5.74 -11.43
N PRO A 86 -8.09 -7.00 -11.90
CA PRO A 86 -6.77 -7.59 -12.14
C PRO A 86 -5.91 -6.82 -13.14
N VAL A 87 -6.52 -6.31 -14.21
CA VAL A 87 -5.82 -5.56 -15.28
C VAL A 87 -5.30 -4.22 -14.74
N PHE A 88 -6.12 -3.51 -13.97
CA PHE A 88 -5.73 -2.22 -13.37
C PHE A 88 -4.63 -2.39 -12.32
N GLU A 89 -4.76 -3.39 -11.43
CA GLU A 89 -3.72 -3.66 -10.44
C GLU A 89 -2.40 -4.09 -11.09
N SER A 90 -2.45 -4.90 -12.15
CA SER A 90 -1.28 -5.27 -12.96
C SER A 90 -0.63 -4.03 -13.60
N ALA A 91 -1.44 -3.13 -14.16
CA ALA A 91 -0.97 -1.88 -14.75
C ALA A 91 -0.21 -1.02 -13.73
N ILE A 92 -0.74 -0.86 -12.51
CA ILE A 92 -0.07 -0.12 -11.43
C ILE A 92 1.24 -0.80 -11.02
N VAL A 93 1.26 -2.12 -10.86
CA VAL A 93 2.49 -2.86 -10.51
C VAL A 93 3.57 -2.67 -11.58
N LYS A 94 3.20 -2.69 -12.86
CA LYS A 94 4.12 -2.46 -13.98
C LYS A 94 4.62 -1.02 -14.02
N LEU A 95 3.73 -0.05 -13.81
CA LEU A 95 4.09 1.36 -13.72
C LEU A 95 5.10 1.61 -12.60
N LEU A 96 4.87 1.03 -11.42
CA LEU A 96 5.76 1.14 -10.27
C LEU A 96 7.12 0.46 -10.47
N SER A 97 7.18 -0.53 -11.36
CA SER A 97 8.39 -1.31 -11.66
C SER A 97 9.08 -0.83 -12.95
N ASP A 98 8.67 0.32 -13.51
CA ASP A 98 9.14 0.87 -14.78
C ASP A 98 9.10 -0.13 -15.96
N ARG A 99 8.04 -0.97 -16.00
CA ARG A 99 7.81 -1.96 -17.06
C ARG A 99 6.80 -1.46 -18.09
N ALA A 100 6.95 -1.92 -19.33
CA ALA A 100 6.02 -1.62 -20.40
C ALA A 100 4.61 -2.19 -20.11
N LEU A 101 3.60 -1.36 -20.36
CA LEU A 101 2.19 -1.71 -20.24
C LEU A 101 1.69 -2.36 -21.53
N THR A 102 0.68 -3.23 -21.42
CA THR A 102 -0.07 -3.72 -22.58
C THR A 102 -1.17 -2.74 -22.96
N ALA A 103 -1.72 -2.83 -24.18
CA ALA A 103 -2.80 -1.94 -24.63
C ALA A 103 -4.05 -1.99 -23.72
N GLU A 104 -4.36 -3.16 -23.14
CA GLU A 104 -5.46 -3.33 -22.18
C GLU A 104 -5.18 -2.63 -20.85
N GLU A 105 -3.92 -2.72 -20.38
CA GLU A 105 -3.48 -2.06 -19.16
C GLU A 105 -3.43 -0.54 -19.34
N GLU A 106 -2.90 -0.04 -20.45
CA GLU A 106 -2.89 1.39 -20.79
C GLU A 106 -4.31 1.96 -20.78
N LYS A 107 -5.27 1.26 -21.40
CA LYS A 107 -6.68 1.65 -21.41
C LYS A 107 -7.29 1.69 -20.00
N SER A 108 -6.81 0.84 -19.09
CA SER A 108 -7.29 0.81 -17.70
C SER A 108 -6.79 2.00 -16.87
N VAL A 109 -5.62 2.54 -17.18
CA VAL A 109 -5.01 3.69 -16.48
C VAL A 109 -5.11 5.00 -17.26
N ASP A 110 -5.79 5.02 -18.41
CA ASP A 110 -5.91 6.17 -19.31
C ASP A 110 -6.40 7.45 -18.61
N ARG A 111 -7.34 7.31 -17.67
CA ARG A 111 -7.85 8.45 -16.85
C ARG A 111 -6.79 9.11 -15.97
N PHE A 112 -5.68 8.43 -15.73
CA PHE A 112 -4.55 8.91 -14.94
C PHE A 112 -3.39 9.38 -15.82
N ALA A 113 -3.52 9.34 -17.15
CA ALA A 113 -2.53 9.91 -18.03
C ALA A 113 -2.52 11.44 -17.89
N VAL A 114 -1.34 12.00 -17.63
CA VAL A 114 -1.13 13.44 -17.72
C VAL A 114 -1.13 13.80 -19.19
N THR A 115 -2.22 14.40 -19.66
CA THR A 115 -2.18 15.18 -20.88
C THR A 115 -1.33 16.40 -20.57
N ASP A 116 -0.21 16.58 -21.29
CA ASP A 116 0.58 17.82 -21.25
C ASP A 116 -0.35 18.98 -21.64
N SER A 117 -1.04 19.53 -20.66
CA SER A 117 -1.82 20.75 -20.75
C SER A 117 -0.93 21.96 -20.48
N THR A 118 0.34 21.87 -20.86
CA THR A 118 1.15 23.05 -21.15
C THR A 118 0.88 23.48 -22.59
N SER A 119 -0.03 24.46 -22.69
CA SER A 119 -0.29 25.34 -23.82
C SER A 119 -0.64 24.68 -25.17
N ASN A 120 -1.95 24.65 -25.45
CA ASN A 120 -2.45 24.96 -26.80
C ASN A 120 -2.15 26.45 -27.13
N GLU A 121 -0.88 26.88 -27.07
CA GLU A 121 -0.49 28.06 -27.83
C GLU A 121 -0.39 27.57 -29.28
N ALA A 122 -1.20 28.14 -30.16
CA ALA A 122 -1.22 27.80 -31.57
C ALA A 122 0.24 27.68 -32.09
N PRO A 123 0.57 26.66 -32.90
CA PRO A 123 1.94 26.42 -33.31
C PRO A 123 2.49 27.70 -33.96
N ARG A 124 3.39 28.41 -33.27
CA ARG A 124 4.24 29.41 -33.92
C ARG A 124 4.90 28.70 -35.09
N ARG A 125 4.78 29.25 -36.31
CA ARG A 125 5.42 28.69 -37.51
C ARG A 125 6.90 28.44 -37.19
N VAL A 126 7.26 27.18 -36.94
CA VAL A 126 8.63 26.77 -36.70
C VAL A 126 9.29 26.60 -38.07
N ASN A 127 10.54 27.02 -38.22
CA ASN A 127 11.23 26.93 -39.50
C ASN A 127 11.55 25.47 -39.85
N PHE A 128 11.68 25.17 -41.15
CA PHE A 128 11.92 23.81 -41.66
C PHE A 128 13.07 23.08 -40.94
N ALA A 129 14.18 23.78 -40.68
CA ALA A 129 15.35 23.22 -40.00
C ALA A 129 15.04 22.76 -38.56
N THR A 130 14.31 23.57 -37.79
CA THR A 130 13.90 23.20 -36.42
C THR A 130 12.93 22.03 -36.38
N GLU A 131 12.05 21.90 -37.37
CA GLU A 131 11.11 20.80 -37.48
C GLU A 131 11.81 19.49 -37.86
N THR A 132 12.76 19.53 -38.80
CA THR A 132 13.60 18.38 -39.15
C THR A 132 14.43 17.89 -37.96
N LEU A 133 15.02 18.80 -37.18
CA LEU A 133 15.81 18.45 -35.98
C LEU A 133 14.95 17.87 -34.85
N ARG A 134 13.72 18.36 -34.66
CA ARG A 134 12.78 17.82 -33.66
C ARG A 134 12.33 16.39 -34.02
N GLN A 135 12.10 16.11 -35.29
CA GLN A 135 11.73 14.77 -35.75
C GLN A 135 12.91 13.79 -35.62
N ALA A 136 14.13 14.23 -35.91
CA ALA A 136 15.33 13.38 -35.80
C ALA A 136 15.71 13.05 -34.34
N LYS A 137 15.41 13.94 -33.39
CA LYS A 137 15.76 13.78 -31.97
C LYS A 137 14.65 13.20 -31.09
N ARG A 138 13.46 12.91 -31.64
CA ARG A 138 12.39 12.26 -30.87
C ARG A 138 12.84 10.84 -30.48
N PRO A 139 12.97 10.52 -29.18
CA PRO A 139 13.35 9.18 -28.75
C PRO A 139 12.30 8.18 -29.23
N ARG A 140 12.74 7.15 -29.96
CA ARG A 140 11.85 6.16 -30.61
C ARG A 140 11.22 5.14 -29.63
N HIS A 141 11.66 5.10 -28.37
CA HIS A 141 11.23 4.10 -27.39
C HIS A 141 11.16 4.62 -25.96
N SER A 142 10.43 5.71 -25.74
CA SER A 142 9.82 5.95 -24.44
C SER A 142 8.33 6.05 -24.70
N SER A 143 7.52 5.16 -24.14
CA SER A 143 6.09 5.43 -23.97
C SER A 143 5.99 6.72 -23.15
N GLY A 144 5.91 7.87 -23.84
CA GLY A 144 6.06 9.20 -23.26
C GLY A 144 4.86 9.65 -22.42
N ILE A 145 3.98 8.71 -22.06
CA ILE A 145 2.81 8.96 -21.25
C ILE A 145 3.27 8.98 -19.80
N LYS A 146 3.28 10.17 -19.23
CA LYS A 146 3.43 10.35 -17.79
C LYS A 146 2.08 10.09 -17.15
N TYR A 147 2.07 9.33 -16.07
CA TYR A 147 0.87 9.13 -15.27
C TYR A 147 0.95 9.98 -14.01
N ILE A 148 -0.20 10.37 -13.46
CA ILE A 148 -0.30 11.16 -12.24
C ILE A 148 0.35 10.37 -11.08
N ASP A 149 1.13 11.06 -10.25
CA ASP A 149 1.83 10.46 -9.10
C ASP A 149 0.91 9.78 -8.08
N ILE A 150 -0.39 10.05 -8.13
CA ILE A 150 -1.41 9.39 -7.30
C ILE A 150 -1.37 7.87 -7.44
N LEU A 151 -1.04 7.34 -8.62
CA LEU A 151 -0.91 5.89 -8.81
C LEU A 151 0.21 5.28 -7.96
N ARG A 152 1.22 6.07 -7.61
CA ARG A 152 2.31 5.65 -6.72
C ARG A 152 1.93 5.71 -5.25
N MET A 153 0.90 6.48 -4.91
CA MET A 153 0.42 6.70 -3.55
C MET A 153 -0.74 5.79 -3.15
N ILE A 154 -1.26 4.96 -4.06
CA ILE A 154 -2.33 4.00 -3.76
C ILE A 154 -1.83 3.04 -2.67
N PRO A 155 -2.44 3.04 -1.47
CA PRO A 155 -1.99 2.15 -0.40
C PRO A 155 -2.27 0.71 -0.81
N PRO A 156 -1.28 -0.20 -0.75
CA PRO A 156 -1.44 -1.56 -1.25
C PRO A 156 -2.15 -2.48 -0.26
N THR A 157 -2.40 -2.01 0.97
CA THR A 157 -3.10 -2.75 2.03
C THR A 157 -4.08 -1.85 2.77
N SER A 158 -5.12 -2.44 3.35
CA SER A 158 -6.09 -1.77 4.23
C SER A 158 -5.52 -1.36 5.59
N ASN A 159 -4.23 -1.59 5.85
CA ASN A 159 -3.60 -1.37 7.16
C ASN A 159 -3.76 0.08 7.67
N ARG A 160 -3.71 1.08 6.78
CA ARG A 160 -3.98 2.49 7.17
C ARG A 160 -5.41 2.67 7.69
N CYS A 161 -6.39 2.09 7.00
CA CYS A 161 -7.79 2.12 7.42
C CYS A 161 -8.00 1.34 8.74
N GLU A 162 -7.39 0.16 8.88
CA GLU A 162 -7.50 -0.65 10.09
C GLU A 162 -6.89 0.06 11.31
N ARG A 163 -5.71 0.70 11.16
CA ARG A 163 -5.10 1.52 12.20
C ARG A 163 -6.00 2.71 12.56
N LEU A 164 -6.60 3.36 11.57
CA LEU A 164 -7.57 4.43 11.79
C LEU A 164 -8.77 3.95 12.62
N PHE A 165 -9.44 2.86 12.20
CA PHE A 165 -10.58 2.31 12.94
C PHE A 165 -10.21 1.82 14.35
N SER A 166 -9.02 1.28 14.52
CA SER A 166 -8.49 0.93 15.85
C SER A 166 -8.36 2.18 16.73
N GLN A 167 -7.78 3.27 16.21
CA GLN A 167 -7.73 4.55 16.93
C GLN A 167 -9.12 5.12 17.21
N CYS A 168 -10.06 5.01 16.26
CA CYS A 168 -11.46 5.41 16.47
C CYS A 168 -12.07 4.69 17.66
N LYS A 169 -11.84 3.38 17.77
CA LYS A 169 -12.31 2.57 18.91
C LYS A 169 -11.74 3.06 20.25
N PHE A 170 -10.48 3.48 20.29
CA PHE A 170 -9.90 4.10 21.48
C PHE A 170 -10.47 5.48 21.78
N MET A 171 -10.80 6.27 20.75
CA MET A 171 -11.37 7.61 20.92
C MET A 171 -12.85 7.59 21.35
N LEU A 172 -13.60 6.55 20.96
CA LEU A 172 -15.00 6.29 21.35
C LEU A 172 -15.10 5.80 22.80
N SER A 173 -14.78 6.69 23.75
CA SER A 173 -15.08 6.50 25.17
C SER A 173 -16.57 6.73 25.48
N PRO A 174 -17.09 6.25 26.63
CA PRO A 174 -18.47 6.55 27.06
C PRO A 174 -18.79 8.04 27.16
N LEU A 175 -17.81 8.91 27.40
CA LEU A 175 -18.00 10.36 27.40
C LEU A 175 -18.17 10.94 25.98
N ARG A 176 -17.66 10.22 24.97
CA ARG A 176 -17.72 10.60 23.56
C ARG A 176 -18.81 9.83 22.79
N SER A 177 -19.51 8.89 23.42
CA SER A 177 -20.62 8.17 22.78
C SER A 177 -21.86 9.06 22.56
N SER A 178 -21.93 10.20 23.25
CA SER A 178 -22.96 11.22 23.03
C SER A 178 -22.65 12.16 21.85
N LEU A 179 -21.46 12.05 21.22
CA LEU A 179 -21.17 12.82 20.01
C LEU A 179 -22.01 12.29 18.85
N LEU A 180 -22.55 13.20 18.06
CA LEU A 180 -23.15 12.85 16.77
C LEU A 180 -22.10 12.19 15.88
N PRO A 181 -22.45 11.13 15.12
CA PRO A 181 -21.51 10.43 14.25
C PRO A 181 -20.74 11.36 13.30
N ALA A 182 -21.40 12.38 12.74
CA ALA A 182 -20.77 13.37 11.87
C ALA A 182 -19.66 14.18 12.57
N ASN A 183 -19.87 14.56 13.83
CA ASN A 183 -18.88 15.31 14.61
C ASN A 183 -17.67 14.42 14.94
N PHE A 184 -17.93 13.14 15.24
CA PHE A 184 -16.86 12.17 15.49
C PHE A 184 -16.03 11.93 14.22
N GLU A 185 -16.69 11.74 13.08
CA GLU A 185 -16.03 11.57 11.78
C GLU A 185 -15.16 12.77 11.42
N MET A 186 -15.65 14.00 11.62
CA MET A 186 -14.88 15.22 11.39
C MET A 186 -13.62 15.27 12.25
N LEU A 187 -13.74 14.97 13.56
CA LEU A 187 -12.60 14.96 14.49
C LEU A 187 -11.55 13.90 14.10
N VAL A 188 -11.99 12.71 13.72
CA VAL A 188 -11.11 11.62 13.27
C VAL A 188 -10.41 12.00 11.97
N SER A 189 -11.14 12.57 11.01
CA SER A 189 -10.60 13.00 9.71
C SER A 189 -9.56 14.09 9.88
N LEU A 190 -9.82 15.10 10.71
CA LEU A 190 -8.84 16.12 11.05
C LEU A 190 -7.62 15.50 11.73
N ARG A 191 -7.81 14.63 12.73
CA ARG A 191 -6.69 13.99 13.42
C ARG A 191 -5.81 13.16 12.47
N ALA A 192 -6.43 12.38 11.59
CA ALA A 192 -5.72 11.48 10.67
C ALA A 192 -4.93 12.24 9.60
N ASN A 193 -5.41 13.42 9.20
CA ASN A 193 -4.81 14.26 8.17
C ASN A 193 -4.10 15.48 8.75
N ARG A 194 -3.58 15.40 9.98
CA ARG A 194 -2.97 16.54 10.69
C ARG A 194 -1.85 17.25 9.91
N GLU A 195 -1.11 16.52 9.08
CA GLU A 195 -0.06 17.10 8.23
C GLU A 195 -0.60 17.92 7.05
N LEU A 196 -1.89 17.75 6.71
CA LEU A 196 -2.53 18.39 5.55
C LEU A 196 -3.30 19.66 5.91
N TRP A 197 -3.35 20.05 7.18
CA TRP A 197 -4.02 21.27 7.62
C TRP A 197 -3.31 21.89 8.81
N ASN A 198 -3.39 23.21 8.89
CA ASN A 198 -2.95 24.01 10.02
C ASN A 198 -4.04 25.05 10.35
N PHE A 199 -3.74 25.96 11.28
CA PHE A 199 -4.68 27.00 11.69
C PHE A 199 -5.10 27.92 10.53
N THR A 200 -4.19 28.24 9.60
CA THR A 200 -4.48 29.11 8.46
C THR A 200 -5.39 28.43 7.44
N THR A 201 -5.17 27.13 7.15
CA THR A 201 -6.05 26.35 6.26
C THR A 201 -7.46 26.16 6.84
N LEU A 202 -7.59 26.03 8.17
CA LEU A 202 -8.89 25.82 8.83
C LEU A 202 -9.73 27.09 8.93
N LEU A 203 -9.09 28.25 9.08
CA LEU A 203 -9.78 29.53 9.24
C LEU A 203 -9.84 30.37 7.97
N CYS A 204 -9.34 29.84 6.84
CA CYS A 204 -9.17 30.59 5.59
C CYS A 204 -8.46 31.92 5.82
N TYR A 205 -7.39 31.91 6.63
CA TYR A 205 -6.54 33.10 6.78
C TYR A 205 -5.58 33.12 5.59
N ASP A 206 -5.95 33.85 4.54
CA ASP A 206 -5.02 34.21 3.48
C ASP A 206 -4.07 35.27 4.07
N ASP A 207 -2.78 34.94 4.23
CA ASP A 207 -1.73 35.93 4.49
C ASP A 207 -1.54 36.79 3.22
N THR A 208 -2.52 37.63 2.90
CA THR A 208 -2.40 38.66 1.86
C THR A 208 -1.64 39.90 2.33
N ASP A 209 -1.28 39.98 3.61
CA ASP A 209 -0.67 41.19 4.20
C ASP A 209 0.86 41.11 4.38
N ALA A 210 1.53 40.08 3.85
CA ALA A 210 2.99 39.96 3.89
C ALA A 210 3.72 40.53 2.64
N GLN A 211 3.05 41.35 1.82
CA GLN A 211 3.68 42.12 0.73
C GLN A 211 3.27 43.60 0.75
N VAL A 212 3.19 44.24 1.92
CA VAL A 212 3.27 45.71 2.01
C VAL A 212 4.02 46.09 3.29
N ALA A 213 5.34 45.90 3.32
CA ALA A 213 6.23 46.70 4.15
C ALA A 213 7.70 46.51 3.69
N GLU A 214 8.27 47.64 3.25
CA GLU A 214 9.65 47.92 2.83
C GLU A 214 10.14 47.42 1.46
#